data_AF-A0A545SE18-F1
#
_entry.id   AF-A0A545SE18-F1
#
_cell.length_a   1.000
_cell.length_b   1.000
_cell.length_c   1.000
_cell.angle_alpha   90.00
_cell.angle_beta   90.00
_cell.angle_gamma   90.00
#
_symmetry.space_group_name_H-M   'P 1'
#
loop_
_entity.id
_entity.type
_entity.pdbx_description
1 polymer ?
#
loop_
_entity_poly.entity_id
_entity_poly.type
_entity_poly.pdbx_seq_one_letter_code
_entity_poly.pdbx_strand_id
1 'polypeptide(L)' 'MNLMGRFSISLILLLSLVSLTQLWFQLFSWEIFFKIVTSLFGILVAVVVVLLIIREYKDEKRMRDDGYID' A
#
# COMPACT_ATOMS: atom_id res chain seq x y z
N MET A 1 -8.61 -10.83 -7.96
CA MET A 1 -7.83 -9.76 -7.28
C MET A 1 -7.43 -10.26 -5.91
N ASN A 2 -6.13 -10.45 -5.65
CA ASN A 2 -5.64 -11.01 -4.39
C ASN A 2 -6.13 -10.19 -3.19
N LEU A 3 -6.40 -10.84 -2.05
CA LEU A 3 -6.89 -10.21 -0.80
C LEU A 3 -6.08 -8.96 -0.42
N MET A 4 -4.77 -9.00 -0.64
CA MET A 4 -3.83 -7.91 -0.35
C MET A 4 -4.01 -6.70 -1.27
N GLY A 5 -4.32 -6.89 -2.55
CA GLY A 5 -4.57 -5.77 -3.47
C GLY A 5 -5.85 -5.01 -3.11
N ARG A 6 -6.87 -5.72 -2.61
CA ARG A 6 -8.08 -5.09 -2.05
C ARG A 6 -7.75 -4.27 -0.80
N PHE A 7 -6.83 -4.76 0.03
CA PHE A 7 -6.39 -4.06 1.23
C PHE A 7 -5.70 -2.73 0.92
N SER A 8 -4.77 -2.70 -0.05
CA SER A 8 -4.09 -1.47 -0.46
C SER A 8 -5.06 -0.42 -1.01
N ILE A 9 -6.04 -0.82 -1.83
CA ILE A 9 -7.05 0.09 -2.38
C ILE A 9 -7.92 0.68 -1.26
N SER A 10 -8.40 -0.15 -0.34
CA SER A 10 -9.19 0.32 0.81
C SER A 10 -8.41 1.32 1.67
N LEU A 11 -7.10 1.09 1.85
CA LEU A 11 -6.23 1.96 2.64
C LEU A 11 -6.03 3.33 1.95
N ILE A 12 -5.87 3.35 0.63
CA ILE A 12 -5.80 4.59 -0.17
C ILE A 12 -7.11 5.37 -0.08
N LEU A 13 -8.25 4.69 -0.25
CA LEU A 13 -9.57 5.33 -0.15
C LEU A 13 -9.77 5.97 1.22
N LEU A 14 -9.39 5.27 2.29
CA LEU A 14 -9.50 5.77 3.66
C LEU A 14 -8.59 6.97 3.91
N LEU A 15 -7.35 6.93 3.41
CA LEU A 15 -6.41 8.05 3.49
C LEU A 15 -6.94 9.29 2.75
N SER A 16 -7.54 9.08 1.59
CA SER A 16 -8.10 10.16 0.77
C SER A 16 -9.30 10.80 1.47
N LEU A 17 -10.18 9.99 2.07
CA LEU A 17 -11.34 10.47 2.81
C LEU A 17 -10.95 11.26 4.06
N VAL A 18 -9.94 10.79 4.82
CA VAL A 18 -9.37 11.52 5.96
C VAL A 18 -8.71 12.82 5.54
N SER A 19 -8.01 12.84 4.41
CA SER A 19 -7.37 14.07 3.91
C SER A 19 -8.40 15.10 3.47
N LEU A 20 -9.50 14.65 2.85
CA LEU A 20 -10.63 15.51 2.49
C LEU A 20 -11.31 16.05 3.74
N THR A 21 -11.63 15.23 4.75
CA THR A 21 -12.27 15.75 5.97
C THR A 21 -11.35 16.71 6.73
N GLN A 22 -10.03 16.47 6.75
CA GLN A 22 -9.06 17.38 7.35
C GLN A 22 -9.04 18.75 6.66
N LEU A 23 -9.19 18.82 5.33
CA LEU A 23 -9.19 20.07 4.55
C LEU A 23 -10.35 21.00 4.92
N TRP A 24 -11.52 20.45 5.19
CA TRP A 24 -12.74 21.22 5.45
C TRP A 24 -13.02 21.46 6.93
N PHE A 25 -12.66 20.50 7.80
CA PHE A 25 -13.00 20.55 9.22
C PHE A 25 -11.80 20.79 10.13
N GLN A 26 -10.57 20.68 9.61
CA GLN A 26 -9.33 20.95 10.35
C GLN A 26 -9.29 20.24 11.72
N LEU A 27 -9.75 18.97 11.74
CA LEU A 27 -9.98 18.16 12.94
C LEU A 27 -8.70 17.95 13.77
N PHE A 28 -7.55 17.93 13.11
CA PHE A 28 -6.24 17.76 13.73
C PHE A 28 -5.36 18.99 13.52
N SER A 29 -4.38 19.20 14.41
CA SER A 29 -3.31 20.14 14.14
C SER A 29 -2.47 19.67 12.96
N TRP A 30 -1.86 20.62 12.25
CA TRP A 30 -1.07 20.33 11.06
C TRP A 30 0.08 19.35 11.34
N GLU A 31 0.71 19.46 12.51
CA GLU A 31 1.75 18.54 12.95
C GLU A 31 1.23 17.11 13.16
N ILE A 32 0.05 16.95 13.79
CA ILE A 32 -0.53 15.64 14.06
C ILE A 32 -0.97 14.99 12.75
N PHE A 33 -1.62 15.75 11.87
CA PHE A 33 -2.04 15.28 10.56
C PHE A 33 -0.85 14.77 9.74
N PHE A 34 0.23 15.54 9.66
CA PHE A 34 1.42 15.11 8.91
C PHE A 34 2.09 13.86 9.47
N LYS A 35 2.13 13.71 10.80
CA LYS A 35 2.64 12.49 11.44
C LYS A 35 1.80 11.27 11.06
N ILE A 36 0.47 11.41 11.07
CA ILE A 36 -0.45 10.33 10.70
C ILE A 36 -0.29 9.96 9.22
N VAL A 37 -0.32 10.96 8.33
CA VAL A 37 -0.20 10.74 6.87
C VAL A 37 1.14 10.10 6.53
N THR A 38 2.24 10.59 7.09
CA THR A 38 3.59 10.06 6.83
C THR A 38 3.71 8.61 7.33
N SER A 39 3.17 8.31 8.51
CA SER A 39 3.18 6.95 9.07
C SER A 39 2.39 5.97 8.19
N LEU A 40 1.18 6.35 7.79
CA LEU A 40 0.34 5.52 6.93
C LEU A 40 0.92 5.36 5.53
N PHE A 41 1.53 6.40 4.98
CA PHE A 41 2.23 6.33 3.70
C PHE A 41 3.42 5.37 3.76
N GLY A 42 4.22 5.42 4.83
CA GLY A 42 5.33 4.49 5.03
C GLY A 42 4.88 3.03 5.06
N ILE A 43 3.78 2.74 5.78
CA ILE A 43 3.18 1.39 5.82
C ILE A 43 2.71 0.97 4.42
N LEU A 44 2.05 1.87 3.69
CA LEU A 44 1.56 1.57 2.34
C LEU A 44 2.72 1.21 1.41
N VAL A 45 3.80 2.00 1.42
CA VAL A 45 5.01 1.72 0.61
C VAL A 45 5.62 0.38 1.00
N ALA A 46 5.77 0.09 2.28
CA ALA A 46 6.31 -1.19 2.74
C ALA A 46 5.47 -2.38 2.25
N VAL A 47 4.15 -2.30 2.33
CA VAL A 47 3.24 -3.33 1.82
C VAL A 47 3.40 -3.51 0.31
N VAL A 48 3.52 -2.43 -0.45
CA VAL A 48 3.72 -2.49 -1.91
C VAL A 48 5.06 -3.14 -2.25
N VAL A 49 6.15 -2.79 -1.56
CA VAL A 49 7.47 -3.40 -1.77
C VAL A 49 7.43 -4.90 -1.50
N VAL A 50 6.86 -5.33 -0.37
CA VAL A 50 6.71 -6.76 -0.05
C VAL A 50 5.86 -7.47 -1.11
N LEU A 51 4.81 -6.83 -1.63
CA LEU A 51 3.99 -7.39 -2.70
C LEU A 51 4.76 -7.57 -4.00
N LEU A 52 5.59 -6.59 -4.39
CA LEU A 52 6.43 -6.69 -5.57
C LEU A 52 7.39 -7.86 -5.45
N ILE A 53 8.04 -7.99 -4.29
CA ILE A 53 8.94 -9.10 -3.98
C ILE A 53 8.21 -10.44 -4.09
N ILE A 54 7.06 -10.60 -3.42
CA ILE A 54 6.29 -11.86 -3.48
C ILE A 54 5.87 -12.17 -4.92
N ARG A 55 5.47 -11.15 -5.69
CA ARG A 55 5.07 -11.33 -7.08
C ARG A 55 6.25 -11.77 -7.94
N GLU A 56 7.40 -11.13 -7.77
CA GLU A 56 8.65 -11.46 -8.46
C GLU A 56 9.10 -12.88 -8.14
N TYR A 57 9.12 -13.28 -6.86
CA TYR A 57 9.41 -14.66 -6.46
C TYR A 57 8.43 -15.67 -7.07
N LYS A 58 7.14 -15.33 -7.14
CA LYS A 58 6.13 -16.23 -7.70
C LYS A 58 6.28 -16.36 -9.21
N ASP A 59 6.59 -15.27 -9.90
CA ASP A 59 6.84 -15.26 -11.34
C ASP A 59 8.14 -16.00 -11.68
N GLU A 60 9.20 -15.81 -10.91
CA GLU A 60 10.46 -16.56 -11.04
C GLU A 60 10.26 -18.06 -10.83
N LYS A 61 9.55 -18.44 -9.76
CA LYS A 61 9.21 -19.86 -9.51
C LYS A 61 8.39 -20.45 -10.65
N ARG A 62 7.44 -19.70 -11.19
CA ARG A 62 6.62 -20.12 -12.32
C ARG A 62 7.45 -20.32 -13.59
N MET A 63 8.42 -19.44 -13.86
CA MET A 63 9.31 -19.56 -15.03
C MET A 63 10.22 -20.80 -14.95
N ARG A 64 10.64 -21.18 -13.74
CA ARG A 64 11.35 -22.45 -13.50
C ARG A 64 10.45 -23.67 -13.70
N ASP A 65 9.23 -23.64 -13.17
CA ASP A 65 8.24 -24.73 -13.33
C ASP A 65 7.82 -24.92 -14.81
N ASP A 66 7.72 -23.82 -15.57
CA ASP A 66 7.39 -23.83 -17.00
C ASP A 66 8.60 -24.22 -17.88
N GLY A 67 9.76 -24.55 -17.29
CA GLY A 67 10.95 -25.06 -17.99
C GLY A 67 11.72 -24.01 -18.81
N TYR A 68 11.46 -22.72 -18.60
CA TYR A 68 12.16 -21.63 -19.29
C TYR A 68 13.56 -21.37 -18.72
N ILE A 69 13.85 -21.80 -17.50
CA ILE A 69 15.11 -21.58 -16.79
C ILE A 69 15.39 -22.79 -15.88
N ASP A 70 16.60 -23.36 -15.93
CA ASP A 70 17.05 -24.50 -15.11
C ASP A 70 17.53 -24.04 -13.71
#